data_AF-A0A654U6Z2-F1
#
_entry.id   AF-A0A654U6Z2-F1
#
_cell.length_a   1.000
_cell.length_b   1.000
_cell.length_c   1.000
_cell.angle_alpha   90.00
_cell.angle_beta   90.00
_cell.angle_gamma   90.00
#
_symmetry.space_group_name_H-M   'P 1'
#
loop_
_entity.id
_entity.type
_entity.pdbx_description
1 polymer ?
#
loop_
_entity_poly.entity_id
_entity_poly.type
_entity_poly.pdbx_seq_one_letter_code
_entity_poly.pdbx_strand_id
1 'polypeptide(L)' 'MGPGLVHLHLCDGSGLPADEHLVPGRGTQPTAEVCQMLAGSGFVGHVVLEVSTSSARSANERESMLAESLQFARTHLLR' A
#
# COMPACT_ATOMS: atom_id res chain seq x y z
N MET A 1 3.92 2.64 -16.20
CA MET A 1 5.10 2.95 -15.37
C MET A 1 6.33 2.93 -16.27
N GLY A 2 7.28 3.85 -16.07
CA GLY A 2 8.45 4.02 -16.95
C GLY A 2 9.78 3.61 -16.30
N PRO A 3 10.90 3.64 -17.06
CA PRO A 3 12.20 3.14 -16.61
C PRO A 3 12.84 3.90 -15.43
N GLY A 4 12.33 5.10 -15.11
CA GLY A 4 12.81 5.89 -13.97
C GLY A 4 12.12 5.58 -12.63
N LEU A 5 11.20 4.62 -12.57
CA LEU A 5 10.52 4.28 -11.32
C LEU A 5 11.48 3.51 -10.40
N VAL A 6 11.79 4.10 -9.24
CA VAL A 6 12.74 3.54 -8.26
C VAL A 6 12.11 3.20 -6.91
N HIS A 7 10.98 3.83 -6.56
CA HIS A 7 10.19 3.49 -5.38
C HIS A 7 8.70 3.68 -5.65
N LEU A 8 7.88 2.91 -4.94
CA LEU A 8 6.44 3.12 -4.77
C LEU A 8 6.18 3.30 -3.27
N HIS A 9 5.52 4.38 -2.90
CA HIS A 9 4.88 4.47 -1.58
C HIS A 9 3.45 3.93 -1.72
N LEU A 10 3.13 2.92 -0.92
CA LEU A 10 1.88 2.17 -1.01
C LEU A 10 0.97 2.54 0.16
N CYS A 11 -0.17 3.09 -0.21
CA CYS A 11 -1.29 3.48 0.64
C CYS A 11 -2.59 3.32 -0.16
N ASP A 12 -3.73 3.56 0.47
CA ASP A 12 -5.03 3.57 -0.20
C ASP A 12 -5.83 4.82 0.17
N GLY A 13 -6.89 5.09 -0.59
CA GLY A 13 -7.74 6.25 -0.43
C GLY A 13 -9.19 5.97 -0.83
N SER A 14 -10.11 6.74 -0.27
CA SER A 14 -11.53 6.67 -0.62
C SER A 14 -11.90 7.57 -1.80
N GLY A 15 -10.95 8.37 -2.29
CA GLY A 15 -11.16 9.32 -3.40
C GLY A 15 -11.61 10.71 -2.92
N LEU A 16 -11.52 10.98 -1.62
CA LEU A 16 -11.70 12.33 -1.10
C LEU A 16 -10.59 13.25 -1.62
N PRO A 17 -10.86 14.56 -1.76
CA PRO A 17 -9.82 15.56 -2.09
C PRO A 17 -8.96 15.86 -0.86
N ALA A 18 -8.38 14.81 -0.27
CA ALA A 18 -7.55 14.83 0.91
C ALA A 18 -6.39 13.83 0.74
N ASP A 19 -5.32 14.06 1.50
CA ASP A 19 -4.14 13.21 1.48
C ASP A 19 -4.33 11.97 2.36
N GLU A 20 -5.23 11.10 1.91
CA GLU A 20 -5.56 9.86 2.61
C GLU A 20 -4.42 8.84 2.52
N HIS A 21 -4.06 8.27 3.66
CA HIS A 21 -3.07 7.20 3.78
C HIS A 21 -3.69 6.00 4.46
N LEU A 22 -4.77 5.47 3.88
CA LEU A 22 -5.47 4.32 4.43
C LEU A 22 -4.62 3.06 4.28
N VAL A 23 -4.93 2.06 5.12
CA VAL A 23 -4.42 0.69 4.95
C VAL A 23 -4.83 0.17 3.55
N PRO A 24 -3.90 -0.37 2.74
CA PRO A 24 -4.19 -0.99 1.46
C PRO A 24 -5.34 -2.00 1.53
N GLY A 25 -6.35 -1.83 0.66
CA GLY A 25 -7.55 -2.66 0.62
C GLY A 25 -8.70 -2.15 1.50
N ARG A 26 -8.51 -1.09 2.28
CA ARG A 26 -9.58 -0.41 3.04
C ARG A 26 -10.13 0.82 2.33
N GLY A 27 -9.51 1.25 1.24
CA GLY A 27 -10.02 2.32 0.38
C GLY A 27 -10.73 1.76 -0.84
N THR A 28 -10.68 2.52 -1.93
CA THR A 28 -11.32 2.19 -3.22
C THR A 28 -10.36 2.40 -4.39
N GLN A 29 -9.11 2.77 -4.13
CA GLN A 29 -8.12 2.89 -5.20
C GLN A 29 -7.71 1.50 -5.69
N PRO A 30 -7.32 1.36 -6.96
CA PRO A 30 -6.91 0.08 -7.55
C PRO A 30 -5.48 -0.32 -7.12
N THR A 31 -5.24 -0.38 -5.81
CA THR A 31 -3.92 -0.62 -5.21
C THR A 31 -3.41 -2.02 -5.52
N ALA A 32 -4.30 -3.02 -5.49
CA ALA A 32 -3.97 -4.41 -5.83
C ALA A 32 -3.49 -4.54 -7.29
N GLU A 33 -4.20 -3.90 -8.21
CA GLU A 33 -3.90 -3.91 -9.64
C GLU A 33 -2.56 -3.24 -9.92
N VAL A 34 -2.28 -2.10 -9.28
CA VAL A 34 -0.98 -1.42 -9.39
C VAL A 34 0.15 -2.33 -8.88
N CYS A 35 -0.03 -2.99 -7.73
CA CYS A 35 0.95 -3.95 -7.21
C CYS A 35 1.19 -5.11 -8.20
N GLN A 36 0.13 -5.69 -8.74
CA GLN A 36 0.23 -6.81 -9.70
C GLN A 36 0.88 -6.37 -11.01
N MET A 37 0.57 -5.17 -11.50
CA MET A 37 1.25 -4.58 -12.66
C MET A 37 2.74 -4.40 -12.40
N LEU A 38 3.12 -3.89 -11.22
CA LEU A 38 4.53 -3.73 -10.85
C LEU A 38 5.25 -5.06 -10.76
N ALA A 39 4.65 -6.04 -10.07
CA ALA A 39 5.16 -7.40 -10.01
C ALA A 39 5.42 -7.90 -11.44
N GLY A 40 4.43 -7.82 -12.33
CA GLY A 40 4.51 -8.19 -13.74
C GLY A 40 5.58 -7.47 -14.58
N SER A 41 5.96 -6.25 -14.22
CA SER A 41 6.78 -5.35 -15.07
C SER A 41 8.30 -5.50 -14.96
N GLY A 42 8.81 -6.42 -14.12
CA GLY A 42 10.25 -6.53 -13.87
C GLY A 42 10.79 -5.41 -12.97
N PHE A 43 9.92 -4.73 -12.24
CA PHE A 43 10.28 -3.71 -11.26
C PHE A 43 11.19 -4.29 -10.17
N VAL A 44 12.33 -3.64 -9.95
CA VAL A 44 13.34 -4.01 -8.95
C VAL A 44 13.57 -2.92 -7.90
N GLY A 45 12.72 -1.90 -7.88
CA GLY A 45 12.77 -0.83 -6.89
C GLY A 45 12.13 -1.24 -5.56
N HIS A 46 11.94 -0.26 -4.69
CA HIS A 46 11.39 -0.49 -3.35
C HIS A 46 9.87 -0.21 -3.32
N VAL A 47 9.12 -1.05 -2.61
CA VAL A 47 7.75 -0.72 -2.20
C VAL A 47 7.76 -0.44 -0.70
N VAL A 48 7.34 0.76 -0.32
CA VAL A 48 7.34 1.27 1.06
C VAL A 48 5.90 1.46 1.48
N LEU A 49 5.50 0.90 2.62
CA LEU A 49 4.17 1.17 3.19
C LEU A 49 4.17 2.57 3.81
N GLU A 50 3.30 3.45 3.33
CA GLU A 50 3.08 4.78 3.88
C GLU A 50 1.64 4.85 4.36
N VAL A 51 1.37 4.44 5.60
CA VAL A 51 0.01 4.33 6.12
C VAL A 51 -0.17 5.13 7.40
N SER A 52 -1.32 5.78 7.55
CA SER A 52 -1.70 6.48 8.77
C SER A 52 -2.28 5.49 9.77
N THR A 53 -1.74 5.50 10.99
CA THR A 53 -2.27 4.73 12.13
C THR A 53 -2.83 5.64 13.23
N SER A 54 -3.15 6.88 12.86
CA SER A 54 -3.69 7.90 13.78
C SER A 54 -5.06 7.53 14.35
N SER A 55 -5.84 6.70 13.63
CA SER A 55 -7.13 6.18 14.10
C SER A 55 -7.02 5.07 15.14
N ALA A 56 -5.84 4.46 15.30
CA ALA A 56 -5.65 3.34 16.21
C ALA A 56 -5.80 3.77 17.67
N ARG A 57 -6.63 3.07 18.43
CA ARG A 57 -6.94 3.33 19.85
C ARG A 57 -6.01 2.57 20.80
N SER A 58 -5.18 1.67 20.27
CA SER A 58 -4.23 0.88 21.05
C SER A 58 -2.99 0.51 20.22
N ALA A 59 -1.93 0.07 20.91
CA ALA A 59 -0.73 -0.47 20.26
C ALA A 59 -1.05 -1.72 19.42
N ASN A 60 -1.90 -2.61 19.94
CA ASN A 60 -2.32 -3.83 19.23
C ASN A 60 -3.09 -3.50 17.95
N GLU A 61 -3.97 -2.49 17.98
CA GLU A 61 -4.70 -2.06 16.78
C GLU A 61 -3.73 -1.47 15.74
N ARG A 62 -2.77 -0.65 16.17
CA ARG A 62 -1.71 -0.13 15.29
C ARG A 62 -0.89 -1.26 14.66
N GLU A 63 -0.49 -2.25 15.45
CA GLU A 63 0.24 -3.42 14.96
C GLU A 63 -0.60 -4.21 13.94
N SER A 64 -1.88 -4.42 14.23
CA SER A 64 -2.80 -5.09 13.30
C SER A 64 -2.92 -4.35 11.97
N MET A 65 -3.01 -3.01 11.99
CA MET A 65 -3.06 -2.20 10.76
C MET A 65 -1.77 -2.34 9.93
N LEU A 66 -0.61 -2.34 10.57
CA LEU A 66 0.68 -2.48 9.90
C LEU A 66 0.86 -3.91 9.35
N ALA A 67 0.45 -4.92 10.12
CA ALA A 67 0.47 -6.32 9.70
C ALA A 67 -0.44 -6.55 8.49
N GLU A 68 -1.64 -5.98 8.48
CA GLU A 68 -2.57 -6.04 7.35
C GLU A 68 -1.98 -5.37 6.10
N SER A 69 -1.41 -4.17 6.26
CA SER A 69 -0.76 -3.44 5.17
C SER A 69 0.40 -4.25 4.56
N LEU A 70 1.23 -4.87 5.40
CA LEU A 70 2.33 -5.73 4.97
C LEU A 70 1.84 -7.00 4.28
N GLN A 71 0.79 -7.61 4.82
CA GLN A 71 0.21 -8.80 4.22
C GLN A 71 -0.39 -8.50 2.84
N PHE A 72 -1.14 -7.40 2.71
CA PHE A 72 -1.66 -6.93 1.42
C PHE A 72 -0.53 -6.77 0.39
N ALA A 73 0.51 -6.01 0.74
CA ALA A 73 1.64 -5.78 -0.14
C ALA A 73 2.29 -7.10 -0.58
N ARG A 74 2.54 -8.02 0.36
CA ARG A 74 3.10 -9.35 0.05
C ARG A 74 2.19 -10.15 -0.87
N THR A 75 0.89 -10.19 -0.60
CA THR A 75 -0.08 -10.94 -1.41
C THR A 75 -0.13 -10.46 -2.85
N HIS A 76 -0.01 -9.15 -3.09
CA HIS A 76 -0.15 -8.59 -4.45
C HIS A 76 1.18 -8.32 -5.18
N LEU A 77 2.34 -8.36 -4.48
CA LEU A 77 3.66 -8.16 -5.07
C LEU A 77 4.50 -9.43 -5.20
N LEU A 78 4.29 -10.42 -4.32
CA LEU A 78 4.99 -11.70 -4.43
C LEU A 78 4.33 -12.52 -5.53
N ARG A 79 5.15 -13.02 -6.45
CA ARG A 79 4.76 -14.04 -7.42
C ARG A 79 4.76 -15.41 -6.77
#